data_AF-A0A1N6S5F6-F1
#
_entry.id   AF-A0A1N6S5F6-F1
#
_cell.length_a   1.000
_cell.length_b   1.000
_cell.length_c   1.000
_cell.angle_alpha   90.00
_cell.angle_beta   90.00
_cell.angle_gamma   90.00
#
_symmetry.space_group_name_H-M   'P 1'
#
loop_
_entity.id
_entity.type
_entity.pdbx_description
1 polymer ?
#
loop_
_entity_poly.entity_id
_entity_poly.type
_entity_poly.pdbx_seq_one_letter_code
_entity_poly.pdbx_strand_id
1 'polypeptide(L)'
;MKGLIIDEPWISLILAGKKDWEMRSRPTQVRGPIALIRKGSGQVVGTANVTGNHGPLGLEELLSNASRHCVPMVEFESGRAMKWTTAWQLELATPLAVPVSYKHPSGAVIWVNLDPDVAVAIQAQRASGSTYSEVAGEPRVSPRARADEHTAKSANTAAKAMANRDVEAARTTVGKLVRVAKDGSWFGPHVGRGGVFQIGEKGAEFRVSGYEAALAQLRTMSPPRWRRPNEKGNWGIVSGVDWMVPPA
;
A
#
# COMPACT_ATOMS: atom_id res chain seq x y z
N MET A 1 -26.54 5.05 -4.85
CA MET A 1 -25.10 5.41 -4.92
C MET A 1 -24.27 4.12 -4.80
N LYS A 2 -23.09 4.01 -5.42
CA LYS A 2 -22.21 2.83 -5.22
C LYS A 2 -21.29 3.01 -4.01
N GLY A 3 -21.12 1.97 -3.21
CA GLY A 3 -20.17 1.89 -2.10
C GLY A 3 -19.07 0.87 -2.34
N LEU A 4 -17.82 1.27 -2.14
CA LEU A 4 -16.64 0.42 -2.27
C LEU A 4 -16.23 -0.10 -0.88
N ILE A 5 -16.15 -1.41 -0.73
CA ILE A 5 -15.64 -2.05 0.50
C ILE A 5 -14.11 -2.07 0.45
N ILE A 6 -13.47 -1.55 1.49
CA ILE A 6 -12.01 -1.48 1.60
C ILE A 6 -11.60 -1.95 3.01
N ASP A 7 -10.56 -2.77 3.07
CA ASP A 7 -10.00 -3.30 4.32
C ASP A 7 -9.08 -2.28 5.00
N GLU A 8 -8.83 -2.48 6.29
CA GLU A 8 -7.71 -1.80 6.95
C GLU A 8 -6.37 -2.43 6.51
N PRO A 9 -5.26 -1.67 6.48
CA PRO A 9 -5.13 -0.24 6.84
C PRO A 9 -5.50 0.72 5.69
N TRP A 10 -5.88 0.20 4.52
CA TRP A 10 -5.96 0.95 3.26
C TRP A 10 -7.00 2.05 3.28
N ILE A 11 -8.17 1.78 3.84
CA ILE A 11 -9.25 2.78 3.93
C ILE A 11 -8.82 3.98 4.78
N SER A 12 -8.12 3.74 5.89
CA SER A 12 -7.63 4.81 6.75
C SER A 12 -6.57 5.66 6.04
N LEU A 13 -5.68 5.04 5.24
CA LEU A 13 -4.71 5.78 4.43
C LEU A 13 -5.38 6.63 3.34
N ILE A 14 -6.45 6.13 2.72
CA ILE A 14 -7.22 6.88 1.72
C ILE A 14 -7.90 8.09 2.35
N LEU A 15 -8.60 7.90 3.48
CA LEU A 15 -9.30 8.98 4.17
C LEU A 15 -8.36 10.01 4.81
N ALA A 16 -7.12 9.60 5.13
CA ALA A 16 -6.08 10.50 5.59
C ALA A 16 -5.34 11.23 4.45
N GLY A 17 -5.72 11.01 3.17
CA GLY A 17 -5.07 11.60 2.01
C GLY A 17 -3.66 11.08 1.73
N LYS A 18 -3.25 9.97 2.35
CA LYS A 18 -1.92 9.36 2.18
C LYS A 18 -1.86 8.40 0.99
N LYS A 19 -3.00 7.90 0.53
CA LYS A 19 -3.16 6.89 -0.52
C LYS A 19 -4.27 7.31 -1.47
N ASP A 20 -3.98 7.36 -2.76
CA ASP A 20 -4.94 7.73 -3.80
C ASP A 20 -5.17 6.61 -4.83
N TRP A 21 -4.41 5.51 -4.75
CA TRP A 21 -4.60 4.31 -5.56
C TRP A 21 -5.18 3.16 -4.76
N GLU A 22 -6.38 2.70 -5.07
CA GLU A 22 -6.90 1.43 -4.53
C GLU A 22 -6.50 0.25 -5.42
N MET A 23 -5.73 -0.69 -4.86
CA MET A 23 -5.17 -1.81 -5.64
C MET A 23 -6.17 -2.98 -5.75
N ARG A 24 -6.33 -3.47 -6.98
CA ARG A 24 -7.25 -4.54 -7.36
C ARG A 24 -6.63 -5.43 -8.44
N SER A 25 -7.21 -6.61 -8.64
CA SER A 25 -6.77 -7.55 -9.67
C SER A 25 -7.35 -7.28 -11.06
N ARG A 26 -8.38 -6.43 -11.14
CA ARG A 26 -9.10 -6.09 -12.38
C ARG A 26 -9.49 -4.62 -12.39
N PRO A 27 -9.64 -4.00 -13.58
CA PRO A 27 -10.16 -2.65 -13.70
C PRO A 27 -11.64 -2.57 -13.32
N THR A 28 -12.12 -1.37 -12.98
CA THR A 28 -13.54 -1.08 -12.80
C THR A 28 -14.07 -0.13 -13.88
N GLN A 29 -15.34 -0.29 -14.24
CA GLN A 29 -16.07 0.67 -15.08
C GLN A 29 -16.76 1.77 -14.27
N VAL A 30 -16.77 1.67 -12.93
CA VAL A 30 -17.36 2.70 -12.05
C VAL A 30 -16.58 4.00 -12.19
N ARG A 31 -17.29 5.12 -12.37
CA ARG A 31 -16.73 6.47 -12.43
C ARG A 31 -17.57 7.44 -11.61
N GLY A 32 -16.93 8.51 -11.16
CA GLY A 32 -17.59 9.56 -10.38
C GLY A 32 -17.71 9.21 -8.90
N PRO A 33 -18.66 9.85 -8.19
CA PRO A 33 -18.74 9.78 -6.73
C PRO A 33 -19.16 8.40 -6.22
N ILE A 34 -18.42 7.92 -5.23
CA ILE A 34 -18.66 6.67 -4.51
C ILE A 34 -18.61 6.90 -3.00
N ALA A 35 -19.28 6.01 -2.28
CA ALA A 35 -19.14 5.85 -0.84
C ALA A 35 -17.97 4.90 -0.52
N LEU A 36 -17.30 5.14 0.62
CA LEU A 36 -16.22 4.28 1.13
C LEU A 36 -16.70 3.55 2.38
N ILE A 37 -16.65 2.22 2.34
CA ILE A 37 -17.13 1.33 3.40
C ILE A 37 -15.93 0.64 4.05
N ARG A 38 -15.80 0.78 5.37
CA ARG A 38 -14.82 -0.01 6.12
C ARG A 38 -15.29 -1.45 6.20
N LYS A 39 -14.50 -2.39 5.70
CA LYS A 39 -14.83 -3.82 5.71
C LYS A 39 -15.19 -4.29 7.13
N GLY A 40 -16.30 -5.03 7.23
CA GLY A 40 -16.80 -5.56 8.51
C GLY A 40 -17.53 -4.55 9.41
N SER A 41 -17.50 -3.24 9.11
CA SER A 41 -18.13 -2.23 9.98
C SER A 41 -19.64 -2.10 9.81
N GLY A 42 -20.19 -2.46 8.64
CA GLY A 42 -21.59 -2.13 8.29
C GLY A 42 -21.86 -0.63 8.12
N GLN A 43 -20.80 0.18 7.98
CA GLN A 43 -20.88 1.64 7.91
C GLN A 43 -20.14 2.21 6.71
N VAL A 44 -20.73 3.25 6.11
CA VAL A 44 -20.06 4.18 5.22
C VAL A 44 -19.32 5.21 6.06
N VAL A 45 -18.03 5.40 5.80
CA VAL A 45 -17.12 6.20 6.64
C VAL A 45 -16.51 7.37 5.89
N GLY A 46 -16.74 7.46 4.58
CA GLY A 46 -16.21 8.51 3.73
C GLY A 46 -16.76 8.47 2.32
N THR A 47 -16.32 9.41 1.49
CA THR A 47 -16.61 9.44 0.05
C THR A 47 -15.35 9.69 -0.74
N ALA A 48 -15.35 9.31 -2.02
CA ALA A 48 -14.30 9.65 -2.98
C ALA A 48 -14.88 9.66 -4.39
N ASN A 49 -14.11 10.11 -5.36
CA ASN A 49 -14.41 9.99 -6.79
C ASN A 49 -13.49 8.95 -7.42
N VAL A 50 -14.05 8.03 -8.20
CA VAL A 50 -13.24 7.15 -9.07
C VAL A 50 -13.04 7.84 -10.41
N THR A 51 -11.81 8.20 -10.74
CA THR A 51 -11.49 8.97 -11.97
C THR A 51 -10.83 8.14 -13.05
N GLY A 52 -10.21 7.01 -12.71
CA GLY A 52 -9.51 6.19 -13.70
C GLY A 52 -9.07 4.81 -13.22
N ASN A 53 -8.47 4.06 -14.13
CA ASN A 53 -7.71 2.84 -13.83
C ASN A 53 -6.28 3.01 -14.37
N HIS A 54 -5.31 2.40 -13.69
CA HIS A 54 -3.95 2.21 -14.19
C HIS A 54 -3.59 0.73 -14.15
N GLY A 55 -2.92 0.23 -15.19
CA GLY A 55 -2.41 -1.14 -15.27
C GLY A 55 -3.04 -2.03 -16.35
N PRO A 56 -2.72 -3.33 -16.35
CA PRO A 56 -1.93 -4.03 -15.33
C PRO A 56 -0.50 -3.48 -15.24
N LEU A 57 -0.09 -3.12 -14.03
CA LEU A 57 1.20 -2.50 -13.73
C LEU A 57 2.28 -3.57 -13.57
N GLY A 58 3.44 -3.33 -14.18
CA GLY A 58 4.66 -4.08 -13.93
C GLY A 58 5.31 -3.72 -12.59
N LEU A 59 6.33 -4.49 -12.17
CA LEU A 59 7.03 -4.26 -10.91
C LEU A 59 7.68 -2.86 -10.84
N GLU A 60 8.26 -2.38 -11.94
CA GLU A 60 8.87 -1.05 -12.01
C GLU A 60 7.85 0.08 -11.87
N GLU A 61 6.66 -0.07 -12.45
CA GLU A 61 5.58 0.90 -12.32
C GLU A 61 4.99 0.89 -10.90
N LEU A 62 4.89 -0.29 -10.27
CA LEU A 62 4.51 -0.41 -8.86
C LEU A 62 5.54 0.29 -7.95
N LEU A 63 6.84 0.04 -8.17
CA LEU A 63 7.93 0.70 -7.45
C LEU A 63 7.85 2.23 -7.58
N SER A 64 7.69 2.72 -8.81
CA SER A 64 7.66 4.15 -9.11
C SER A 64 6.44 4.86 -8.52
N ASN A 65 5.37 4.11 -8.22
CA ASN A 65 4.13 4.63 -7.65
C ASN A 65 3.89 4.14 -6.21
N ALA A 66 4.93 3.70 -5.50
CA ALA A 66 4.84 3.19 -4.13
C ALA A 66 4.16 4.16 -3.15
N SER A 67 4.39 5.46 -3.31
CA SER A 67 3.76 6.50 -2.49
C SER A 67 2.24 6.59 -2.70
N ARG A 68 1.74 6.23 -3.88
CA ARG A 68 0.32 6.34 -4.26
C ARG A 68 -0.52 5.21 -3.72
N HIS A 69 0.03 3.99 -3.74
CA HIS A 69 -0.68 2.80 -3.26
C HIS A 69 -0.26 2.37 -1.84
N CYS A 70 0.90 2.81 -1.34
CA CYS A 70 1.40 2.54 0.02
C CYS A 70 1.52 1.05 0.42
N VAL A 71 1.41 0.14 -0.54
CA VAL A 71 1.60 -1.31 -0.29
C VAL A 71 3.10 -1.55 -0.12
N PRO A 72 3.55 -2.14 1.00
CA PRO A 72 4.98 -2.40 1.22
C PRO A 72 5.57 -3.22 0.08
N MET A 73 6.71 -2.79 -0.47
CA MET A 73 7.31 -3.43 -1.65
C MET A 73 7.63 -4.91 -1.43
N VAL A 74 7.99 -5.28 -0.20
CA VAL A 74 8.21 -6.67 0.22
C VAL A 74 7.01 -7.59 -0.11
N GLU A 75 5.78 -7.06 -0.18
CA GLU A 75 4.59 -7.82 -0.57
C GLU A 75 4.55 -8.14 -2.07
N PHE A 76 5.05 -7.26 -2.93
CA PHE A 76 5.16 -7.51 -4.37
C PHE A 76 6.35 -8.41 -4.68
N GLU A 77 7.50 -8.14 -4.07
CA GLU A 77 8.71 -8.97 -4.22
C GLU A 77 8.48 -10.41 -3.76
N SER A 78 7.69 -10.60 -2.69
CA SER A 78 7.31 -11.95 -2.24
C SER A 78 6.22 -12.61 -3.09
N GLY A 79 5.72 -11.95 -4.13
CA GLY A 79 4.63 -12.44 -4.99
C GLY A 79 3.23 -12.38 -4.37
N ARG A 80 3.08 -12.01 -3.09
CA ARG A 80 1.79 -12.04 -2.36
C ARG A 80 0.80 -10.99 -2.88
N ALA A 81 1.32 -9.81 -3.23
CA ALA A 81 0.55 -8.70 -3.78
C ALA A 81 0.57 -8.64 -5.32
N MET A 82 1.30 -9.53 -6.00
CA MET A 82 1.39 -9.52 -7.48
C MET A 82 0.07 -9.84 -8.20
N LYS A 83 -0.96 -10.27 -7.46
CA LYS A 83 -2.33 -10.36 -7.98
C LYS A 83 -3.05 -9.01 -8.06
N TRP A 84 -2.52 -7.96 -7.44
CA TRP A 84 -3.10 -6.62 -7.38
C TRP A 84 -2.27 -5.63 -8.18
N THR A 85 -2.32 -5.76 -9.50
CA THR A 85 -1.55 -4.94 -10.45
C THR A 85 -2.39 -3.85 -11.09
N THR A 86 -3.69 -3.76 -10.79
CA THR A 86 -4.54 -2.68 -11.33
C THR A 86 -4.86 -1.68 -10.22
N ALA A 87 -4.51 -0.42 -10.43
CA ALA A 87 -4.84 0.66 -9.50
C ALA A 87 -6.12 1.37 -9.95
N TRP A 88 -7.05 1.59 -9.02
CA TRP A 88 -8.20 2.48 -9.23
C TRP A 88 -7.84 3.84 -8.64
N GLN A 89 -7.84 4.87 -9.49
CA GLN A 89 -7.54 6.24 -9.08
C GLN A 89 -8.73 6.78 -8.28
N LEU A 90 -8.46 7.18 -7.04
CA LEU A 90 -9.37 7.87 -6.16
C LEU A 90 -8.95 9.33 -6.03
N GLU A 91 -9.91 10.23 -6.10
CA GLU A 91 -9.73 11.66 -5.89
C GLU A 91 -10.77 12.19 -4.90
N LEU A 92 -10.45 13.32 -4.26
CA LEU A 92 -11.34 14.00 -3.31
C LEU A 92 -11.86 13.05 -2.22
N ALA A 93 -11.00 12.16 -1.73
CA ALA A 93 -11.33 11.26 -0.65
C ALA A 93 -11.49 12.05 0.65
N THR A 94 -12.67 12.00 1.27
CA THR A 94 -12.99 12.73 2.49
C THR A 94 -13.74 11.85 3.49
N PRO A 95 -13.36 11.87 4.78
CA PRO A 95 -14.13 11.18 5.81
C PRO A 95 -15.49 11.86 6.01
N LEU A 96 -16.48 11.06 6.40
CA LEU A 96 -17.75 11.60 6.89
C LEU A 96 -17.57 12.06 8.34
N ALA A 97 -18.24 13.15 8.72
CA ALA A 97 -18.23 13.63 10.10
C ALA A 97 -18.87 12.59 11.04
N VAL A 98 -19.92 11.92 10.57
CA VAL A 98 -20.58 10.81 11.27
C VAL A 98 -20.71 9.62 10.33
N PRO A 99 -20.18 8.43 10.68
CA PRO A 99 -20.40 7.22 9.89
C PRO A 99 -21.89 6.92 9.68
N VAL A 100 -22.26 6.49 8.48
CA VAL A 100 -23.66 6.18 8.11
C VAL A 100 -23.81 4.67 8.01
N SER A 101 -24.65 4.09 8.86
CA SER A 101 -25.00 2.67 8.80
C SER A 101 -25.75 2.35 7.51
N TYR A 102 -25.52 1.17 6.96
CA TYR A 102 -26.25 0.68 5.79
C TYR A 102 -26.57 -0.81 5.93
N LYS A 103 -27.56 -1.29 5.19
CA LYS A 103 -27.88 -2.72 5.13
C LYS A 103 -26.96 -3.43 4.15
N HIS A 104 -26.12 -4.33 4.65
CA HIS A 104 -25.21 -5.10 3.79
C HIS A 104 -25.98 -6.17 2.98
N PRO A 105 -25.93 -6.14 1.64
CA PRO A 105 -26.53 -7.20 0.83
C PRO A 105 -25.71 -8.50 0.91
N SER A 106 -26.37 -9.65 1.04
CA SER A 106 -25.69 -10.96 1.02
C SER A 106 -24.87 -11.15 -0.25
N GLY A 107 -23.60 -11.56 -0.08
CA GLY A 107 -22.69 -11.85 -1.20
C GLY A 107 -21.98 -10.63 -1.82
N ALA A 108 -22.18 -9.43 -1.30
CA ALA A 108 -21.47 -8.23 -1.78
C ALA A 108 -20.02 -8.18 -1.28
N VAL A 109 -19.05 -8.52 -2.14
CA VAL A 109 -17.63 -8.60 -1.75
C VAL A 109 -16.82 -7.32 -2.07
N ILE A 110 -17.17 -6.59 -3.14
CA ILE A 110 -16.41 -5.41 -3.61
C ILE A 110 -17.29 -4.16 -3.61
N TRP A 111 -18.43 -4.23 -4.30
CA TRP A 111 -19.34 -3.12 -4.49
C TRP A 111 -20.68 -3.40 -3.84
N VAL A 112 -21.25 -2.35 -3.26
CA VAL A 112 -22.62 -2.32 -2.73
C VAL A 112 -23.39 -1.23 -3.47
N ASN A 113 -24.62 -1.53 -3.88
CA ASN A 113 -25.57 -0.48 -4.24
C ASN A 113 -26.27 -0.04 -2.96
N LEU A 114 -26.02 1.21 -2.54
CA LEU A 114 -26.59 1.77 -1.33
C LEU A 114 -28.01 2.27 -1.59
N ASP A 115 -28.87 2.05 -0.60
CA ASP A 115 -30.24 2.50 -0.58
C ASP A 115 -30.32 4.05 -0.67
N PRO A 116 -31.41 4.60 -1.24
CA PRO A 116 -31.52 6.04 -1.49
C PRO A 116 -31.40 6.91 -0.22
N ASP A 117 -31.94 6.45 0.90
CA ASP A 117 -31.88 7.11 2.21
C ASP A 117 -30.44 7.23 2.74
N VAL A 118 -29.64 6.17 2.60
CA VAL A 118 -28.20 6.18 2.93
C VAL A 118 -27.47 7.20 2.05
N ALA A 119 -27.77 7.24 0.75
CA ALA A 119 -27.16 8.21 -0.16
C ALA A 119 -27.51 9.66 0.19
N VAL A 120 -28.77 9.93 0.58
CA VAL A 120 -29.21 11.25 1.04
C VAL A 120 -28.47 11.67 2.32
N ALA A 121 -28.34 10.77 3.30
CA ALA A 121 -27.61 11.04 4.54
C ALA A 121 -26.13 11.38 4.30
N ILE A 122 -25.48 10.68 3.36
CA ILE A 122 -24.10 10.97 2.94
C ILE A 122 -24.01 12.36 2.29
N GLN A 123 -24.94 12.69 1.39
CA GLN A 123 -24.95 13.98 0.68
C GLN A 123 -25.19 15.17 1.62
N ALA A 124 -26.08 15.02 2.61
CA ALA A 124 -26.35 16.05 3.61
C ALA A 124 -25.07 16.46 4.37
N GLN A 125 -24.24 15.49 4.76
CA GLN A 125 -22.96 15.77 5.42
C GLN A 125 -21.96 16.50 4.50
N ARG A 126 -21.91 16.14 3.21
CA ARG A 126 -21.04 16.80 2.23
C ARG A 126 -21.43 18.26 1.97
N ALA A 127 -22.73 18.56 1.94
CA ALA A 127 -23.21 19.93 1.78
C ALA A 127 -22.86 20.80 3.00
N SER A 128 -23.02 20.26 4.22
CA SER A 128 -22.70 20.98 5.46
C SER A 128 -21.22 21.27 5.67
N GLY A 129 -20.32 20.51 5.04
CA GLY A 129 -18.87 20.76 5.05
C GLY A 129 -18.40 21.82 4.05
N SER A 130 -19.27 22.28 3.14
CA SER A 130 -18.96 23.26 2.10
C SER A 130 -19.42 24.68 2.44
N THR A 131 -20.13 24.89 3.55
CA THR A 131 -20.75 26.18 3.89
C THR A 131 -19.84 27.03 4.79
N TYR A 132 -18.63 27.38 4.33
CA TYR A 132 -17.83 28.51 4.85
C TYR A 132 -16.83 29.01 3.80
N SER A 133 -17.32 29.65 2.74
CA SER A 133 -16.63 30.74 2.03
C SER A 133 -17.57 31.35 0.99
N GLU A 134 -18.38 32.36 1.38
CA GLU A 134 -18.76 33.52 0.54
C GLU A 134 -19.83 34.39 1.23
N VAL A 135 -19.37 35.50 1.83
CA VAL A 135 -20.07 36.78 2.03
C VAL A 135 -18.93 37.80 2.20
N ALA A 136 -18.79 38.92 1.49
CA ALA A 136 -19.67 39.67 0.60
C ALA A 136 -18.81 40.51 -0.41
N GLY A 137 -19.41 40.91 -1.55
CA GLY A 137 -18.82 41.83 -2.56
C GLY A 137 -18.69 43.29 -2.07
N GLU A 138 -18.22 44.29 -2.82
CA GLU A 138 -17.99 44.60 -4.25
C GLU A 138 -17.01 45.83 -4.31
N PRO A 139 -16.86 46.67 -5.38
CA PRO A 139 -16.70 46.49 -6.82
C PRO A 139 -15.41 47.15 -7.44
N ARG A 140 -14.98 46.57 -8.57
CA ARG A 140 -14.34 47.12 -9.81
C ARG A 140 -13.68 48.52 -9.84
N VAL A 141 -12.36 48.57 -10.12
CA VAL A 141 -11.75 49.48 -11.13
C VAL A 141 -10.42 48.89 -11.68
N SER A 142 -10.27 48.83 -13.00
CA SER A 142 -8.98 48.72 -13.70
C SER A 142 -8.55 50.12 -14.19
N PRO A 143 -7.25 50.44 -14.38
CA PRO A 143 -6.54 50.01 -15.59
C PRO A 143 -5.02 49.73 -15.47
N ARG A 144 -4.54 48.85 -16.36
CA ARG A 144 -3.19 48.71 -17.00
C ARG A 144 -1.93 49.26 -16.29
N ALA A 145 -0.91 48.41 -16.12
CA ALA A 145 0.38 48.48 -16.86
C ALA A 145 1.41 47.37 -16.48
N ARG A 146 2.05 46.83 -17.52
CA ARG A 146 3.36 46.15 -17.74
C ARG A 146 4.31 45.68 -16.60
N ALA A 147 5.01 44.59 -16.94
CA ALA A 147 6.36 44.13 -16.50
C ALA A 147 6.41 43.49 -15.09
N ASP A 148 7.12 42.40 -14.76
CA ASP A 148 8.26 41.68 -15.35
C ASP A 148 8.30 40.20 -14.93
N GLU A 149 8.89 39.35 -15.79
CA GLU A 149 9.12 37.92 -15.65
C GLU A 149 10.58 37.66 -15.22
N HIS A 150 10.83 37.34 -13.94
CA HIS A 150 12.04 36.65 -13.48
C HIS A 150 11.97 36.45 -11.96
N THR A 151 11.78 35.20 -11.49
CA THR A 151 12.34 34.57 -10.26
C THR A 151 11.62 33.24 -10.01
N ALA A 152 11.95 32.18 -10.74
CA ALA A 152 11.36 30.84 -10.52
C ALA A 152 12.27 29.66 -10.92
N LYS A 153 13.60 29.78 -10.76
CA LYS A 153 14.55 28.71 -11.14
C LYS A 153 15.49 28.21 -10.04
N SER A 154 15.48 28.77 -8.82
CA SER A 154 16.47 28.37 -7.79
C SER A 154 15.94 27.39 -6.72
N ALA A 155 14.63 27.26 -6.53
CA ALA A 155 14.06 26.39 -5.47
C ALA A 155 13.97 24.89 -5.83
N ASN A 156 14.00 24.54 -7.12
CA ASN A 156 13.70 23.16 -7.56
C ASN A 156 14.91 22.20 -7.46
N THR A 157 16.13 22.72 -7.27
CA THR A 157 17.36 21.92 -7.22
C THR A 157 17.66 21.38 -5.82
N ALA A 158 17.31 22.13 -4.77
CA ALA A 158 17.54 21.72 -3.38
C ALA A 158 16.58 20.60 -2.92
N ALA A 159 15.32 20.65 -3.37
CA ALA A 159 14.31 19.62 -3.04
C ALA A 159 14.64 18.24 -3.65
N LYS A 160 15.22 18.21 -4.87
CA LYS A 160 15.67 16.97 -5.52
C LYS A 160 16.90 16.34 -4.85
N ALA A 161 17.78 17.15 -4.25
CA ALA A 161 18.98 16.65 -3.58
C ALA A 161 18.68 15.99 -2.21
N MET A 162 17.66 16.46 -1.49
CA MET A 162 17.23 15.85 -0.22
C MET A 162 16.51 14.50 -0.44
N ALA A 163 15.64 14.41 -1.45
CA ALA A 163 14.93 13.18 -1.79
C ALA A 163 15.88 12.02 -2.16
N ASN A 164 17.02 12.28 -2.79
CA ASN A 164 18.00 11.26 -3.13
C ASN A 164 18.76 10.70 -1.91
N ARG A 165 18.97 11.51 -0.86
CA ARG A 165 19.64 11.06 0.37
C ARG A 165 18.77 10.11 1.18
N ASP A 166 17.46 10.33 1.21
CA ASP A 166 16.51 9.46 1.91
C ASP A 166 16.33 8.11 1.20
N VAL A 167 16.43 8.08 -0.14
CA VAL A 167 16.41 6.85 -0.96
C VAL A 167 17.65 5.98 -0.69
N GLU A 168 18.81 6.60 -0.48
CA GLU A 168 20.07 5.88 -0.22
C GLU A 168 20.10 5.31 1.22
N ALA A 169 19.61 6.07 2.20
CA ALA A 169 19.44 5.59 3.58
C ALA A 169 18.41 4.44 3.70
N ALA A 170 17.35 4.47 2.89
CA ALA A 170 16.38 3.38 2.78
C ALA A 170 17.02 2.10 2.19
N ARG A 171 17.89 2.20 1.17
CA ARG A 171 18.64 1.05 0.63
C ARG A 171 19.57 0.41 1.67
N THR A 172 20.21 1.20 2.53
CA THR A 172 21.09 0.68 3.60
C THR A 172 20.30 -0.05 4.71
N THR A 173 19.05 0.34 4.96
CA THR A 173 18.19 -0.28 5.99
C THR A 173 17.57 -1.61 5.53
N VAL A 174 17.26 -1.75 4.24
CA VAL A 174 16.70 -2.98 3.64
C VAL A 174 17.69 -4.16 3.67
N GLY A 175 19.00 -3.90 3.79
CA GLY A 175 20.04 -4.93 3.89
C GLY A 175 20.00 -5.83 5.14
N LYS A 176 19.15 -5.53 6.14
CA LYS A 176 19.08 -6.28 7.41
C LYS A 176 17.90 -7.25 7.56
N LEU A 177 17.00 -7.38 6.58
CA LEU A 177 15.77 -8.18 6.73
C LEU A 177 15.97 -9.67 6.45
N VAL A 178 15.51 -10.52 7.36
CA VAL A 178 15.72 -11.97 7.33
C VAL A 178 14.41 -12.75 7.44
N ARG A 179 14.31 -13.90 6.76
CA ARG A 179 13.09 -14.72 6.69
C ARG A 179 12.84 -15.45 8.00
N VAL A 180 11.59 -15.45 8.47
CA VAL A 180 11.10 -16.19 9.64
C VAL A 180 10.15 -17.30 9.18
N ALA A 181 10.32 -18.49 9.74
CA ALA A 181 9.46 -19.65 9.56
C ALA A 181 8.26 -19.59 10.51
N LYS A 182 7.25 -20.43 10.26
CA LYS A 182 5.98 -20.44 11.02
C LYS A 182 6.15 -20.70 12.52
N ASP A 183 7.27 -21.30 12.90
CA ASP A 183 7.65 -21.65 14.26
C ASP A 183 8.49 -20.55 14.96
N GLY A 184 8.61 -19.36 14.36
CA GLY A 184 9.40 -18.25 14.89
C GLY A 184 10.91 -18.37 14.65
N SER A 185 11.39 -19.48 14.09
CA SER A 185 12.81 -19.61 13.73
C SER A 185 13.13 -18.77 12.49
N TRP A 186 14.32 -18.18 12.42
CA TRP A 186 14.70 -17.31 11.31
C TRP A 186 15.98 -17.76 10.64
N PHE A 187 16.12 -17.45 9.35
CA PHE A 187 17.27 -17.86 8.55
C PHE A 187 18.50 -16.98 8.83
N GLY A 188 19.17 -17.14 9.97
CA GLY A 188 20.35 -16.36 10.34
C GLY A 188 21.68 -17.11 10.25
N PRO A 189 22.82 -16.44 10.51
CA PRO A 189 24.14 -17.11 10.56
C PRO A 189 24.18 -18.33 11.49
N HIS A 190 23.37 -18.32 12.54
CA HIS A 190 23.22 -19.39 13.53
C HIS A 190 22.63 -20.70 12.97
N VAL A 191 21.97 -20.69 11.81
CA VAL A 191 21.47 -21.93 11.17
C VAL A 191 22.51 -22.58 10.25
N GLY A 192 23.64 -21.91 10.00
CA GLY A 192 24.75 -22.46 9.23
C GLY A 192 25.65 -23.35 10.11
N ARG A 193 26.07 -24.51 9.59
CA ARG A 193 27.11 -25.34 10.22
C ARG A 193 28.45 -25.02 9.57
N GLY A 194 29.39 -24.44 10.32
CA GLY A 194 30.70 -24.06 9.79
C GLY A 194 30.63 -23.08 8.61
N GLY A 195 29.63 -22.18 8.63
CA GLY A 195 29.39 -21.22 7.53
C GLY A 195 28.70 -21.82 6.29
N VAL A 196 28.24 -23.08 6.35
CA VAL A 196 27.51 -23.75 5.28
C VAL A 196 26.03 -23.89 5.64
N PHE A 197 25.17 -23.46 4.73
CA PHE A 197 23.72 -23.43 4.85
C PHE A 197 23.10 -24.46 3.93
N GLN A 198 22.10 -25.20 4.43
CA GLN A 198 21.36 -26.17 3.62
C GLN A 198 19.97 -25.63 3.32
N ILE A 199 19.72 -25.35 2.03
CA ILE A 199 18.52 -24.69 1.52
C ILE A 199 17.89 -25.50 0.38
N GLY A 200 16.59 -25.37 0.18
CA GLY A 200 15.85 -26.10 -0.87
C GLY A 200 14.73 -27.00 -0.34
N GLU A 201 13.99 -27.60 -1.26
CA GLU A 201 12.88 -28.49 -0.95
C GLU A 201 13.34 -29.82 -0.35
N LYS A 202 12.44 -30.49 0.38
CA LYS A 202 12.73 -31.77 1.01
C LYS A 202 13.11 -32.80 -0.07
N GLY A 203 14.35 -33.29 -0.02
CA GLY A 203 14.91 -34.22 -1.01
C GLY A 203 15.60 -33.56 -2.22
N ALA A 204 15.58 -32.24 -2.33
CA ALA A 204 16.30 -31.46 -3.33
C ALA A 204 17.18 -30.37 -2.68
N GLU A 205 17.64 -30.63 -1.45
CA GLU A 205 18.43 -29.67 -0.70
C GLU A 205 19.86 -29.57 -1.23
N PHE A 206 20.37 -28.36 -1.31
CA PHE A 206 21.75 -28.11 -1.67
C PHE A 206 22.42 -27.21 -0.63
N ARG A 207 23.76 -27.25 -0.63
CA ARG A 207 24.60 -26.57 0.34
C ARG A 207 25.18 -25.31 -0.27
N VAL A 208 25.04 -24.18 0.44
CA VAL A 208 25.61 -22.89 0.06
C VAL A 208 26.55 -22.43 1.16
N SER A 209 27.79 -22.09 0.79
CA SER A 209 28.74 -21.47 1.70
C SER A 209 28.51 -19.96 1.76
N GLY A 210 28.59 -19.40 2.97
CA GLY A 210 28.43 -17.97 3.20
C GLY A 210 26.97 -17.56 3.37
N TYR A 211 26.73 -16.75 4.40
CA TYR A 211 25.39 -16.32 4.80
C TYR A 211 24.70 -15.48 3.72
N GLU A 212 25.39 -14.48 3.17
CA GLU A 212 24.85 -13.60 2.14
C GLU A 212 24.47 -14.35 0.86
N ALA A 213 25.34 -15.26 0.40
CA ALA A 213 25.09 -16.07 -0.77
C ALA A 213 23.89 -17.01 -0.55
N ALA A 214 23.79 -17.61 0.63
CA ALA A 214 22.67 -18.46 0.99
C ALA A 214 21.37 -17.67 1.11
N LEU A 215 21.40 -16.45 1.66
CA LEU A 215 20.24 -15.56 1.76
C LEU A 215 19.77 -15.11 0.38
N ALA A 216 20.69 -14.78 -0.54
CA ALA A 216 20.36 -14.42 -1.92
C ALA A 216 19.65 -15.56 -2.66
N GLN A 217 20.12 -16.80 -2.50
CA GLN A 217 19.47 -17.97 -3.11
C GLN A 217 18.16 -18.37 -2.41
N LEU A 218 18.08 -18.20 -1.09
CA LEU A 218 16.84 -18.39 -0.35
C LEU A 218 15.79 -17.33 -0.74
N ARG A 219 16.21 -16.13 -1.17
CA ARG A 219 15.32 -15.09 -1.70
C ARG A 219 14.67 -15.50 -3.02
N THR A 220 15.35 -16.26 -3.87
CA THR A 220 14.82 -16.70 -5.17
C THR A 220 13.88 -17.91 -5.08
N MET A 221 13.83 -18.61 -3.93
CA MET A 221 12.95 -19.76 -3.73
C MET A 221 11.50 -19.36 -3.37
N SER A 222 10.51 -20.06 -3.94
CA SER A 222 9.09 -19.91 -3.60
C SER A 222 8.42 -21.29 -3.42
N PRO A 223 8.11 -21.74 -2.18
CA PRO A 223 8.42 -21.08 -0.91
C PRO A 223 9.90 -21.28 -0.50
N PRO A 224 10.51 -20.29 0.18
CA PRO A 224 11.86 -20.42 0.71
C PRO A 224 11.93 -21.50 1.80
N ARG A 225 12.90 -22.41 1.71
CA ARG A 225 13.05 -23.51 2.66
C ARG A 225 14.51 -23.70 3.08
N TRP A 226 14.73 -23.89 4.37
CA TRP A 226 16.07 -24.13 4.93
C TRP A 226 16.01 -25.13 6.08
N ARG A 227 17.17 -25.71 6.44
CA ARG A 227 17.29 -26.55 7.63
C ARG A 227 17.64 -25.71 8.86
N ARG A 228 16.99 -26.01 9.98
CA ARG A 228 17.26 -25.43 11.30
C ARG A 228 17.16 -26.50 12.40
N PRO A 229 17.83 -26.32 13.55
CA PRO A 229 17.62 -27.16 14.73
C PRO A 229 16.28 -26.85 15.41
N ASN A 230 15.54 -27.89 15.81
CA ASN A 230 14.37 -27.76 16.67
C ASN A 230 14.78 -27.71 18.16
N GLU A 231 13.81 -27.50 19.07
CA GLU A 231 14.04 -27.43 20.52
C GLU A 231 14.72 -28.68 21.11
N LYS A 232 14.64 -29.83 20.43
CA LYS A 232 15.28 -31.09 20.81
C LYS A 232 16.66 -31.28 20.15
N GLY A 233 17.19 -30.27 19.44
CA GLY A 233 18.48 -30.33 18.74
C GLY A 233 18.46 -31.05 17.38
N ASN A 234 17.31 -31.59 16.96
CA ASN A 234 17.17 -32.29 15.69
C ASN A 234 16.98 -31.31 14.52
N TRP A 235 17.60 -31.60 13.38
CA TRP A 235 17.61 -30.69 12.24
C TRP A 235 16.47 -30.98 11.26
N GLY A 236 15.48 -30.10 11.25
CA GLY A 236 14.30 -30.16 10.38
C GLY A 236 14.33 -29.11 9.28
N ILE A 237 13.53 -29.34 8.23
CA ILE A 237 13.28 -28.33 7.18
C ILE A 237 12.13 -27.46 7.63
N VAL A 238 12.28 -26.16 7.46
CA VAL A 238 11.22 -25.18 7.68
C VAL A 238 10.98 -24.41 6.39
N SER A 239 9.75 -23.92 6.23
CA SER A 239 9.39 -22.98 5.17
C SER A 239 9.33 -21.58 5.78
N GLY A 240 9.98 -20.61 5.15
CA GLY A 240 9.84 -19.20 5.49
C GLY A 240 8.46 -18.71 5.10
N VAL A 241 7.74 -18.15 6.06
CA VAL A 241 6.37 -17.65 5.87
C VAL A 241 6.25 -16.15 6.13
N ASP A 242 7.24 -15.53 6.80
CA ASP A 242 7.21 -14.12 7.20
C ASP A 242 8.59 -13.47 7.17
N TRP A 243 8.67 -12.14 7.29
CA TRP A 243 9.93 -11.36 7.35
C TRP A 243 10.05 -10.60 8.68
N MET A 244 11.22 -10.64 9.32
CA MET A 244 11.51 -9.89 10.54
C MET A 244 12.84 -9.11 10.42
N VAL A 245 12.92 -7.97 11.10
CA VAL A 245 14.19 -7.30 11.41
C VAL A 245 14.83 -8.06 12.58
N PRO A 246 15.97 -8.75 12.39
CA PRO A 246 16.59 -9.52 13.47
C PRO A 246 16.94 -8.57 14.62
N PRO A 247 16.78 -9.01 15.89
CA PRO A 247 17.28 -8.23 17.03
C PRO A 247 18.80 -8.02 16.88
N ALA A 248 19.26 -6.84 17.29
CA ALA A 248 20.65 -6.40 17.21
C ALA A 248 21.60 -7.32 17.99
#